data_AF-A0A2N2Z2V5-F1
#
_entry.id   AF-A0A2N2Z2V5-F1
#
_cell.length_a   1.000
_cell.length_b   1.000
_cell.length_c   1.000
_cell.angle_alpha   90.00
_cell.angle_beta   90.00
_cell.angle_gamma   90.00
#
_symmetry.space_group_name_H-M   'P 1'
#
loop_
_entity.id
_entity.type
_entity.pdbx_description
1 polymer ?
#
loop_
_entity_poly.entity_id
_entity_poly.type
_entity_poly.pdbx_seq_one_letter_code
_entity_poly.pdbx_strand_id
1 'polypeptide(L)'
;MSLVNCTFDDNPNYSELNSSTDVLLVKKFKTAPIFDGDIDEVWSSARPMLSDATVSKAGNRVITLNGSSNGNTALEPTDLFDPYTGESYKYSLRGGHDGEYLYLLFEFDDAEDSMDRESFYFDPATKTWKQEDRK
;
A
#
# COMPACT_ATOMS: atom_id res chain seq x y z
N MET A 1 11.02 6.22 35.98
CA MET A 1 11.47 6.89 34.74
C MET A 1 10.38 6.71 33.71
N SER A 2 9.60 7.76 33.44
CA SER A 2 8.62 7.73 32.35
C SER A 2 9.37 7.99 31.05
N LEU A 3 9.19 7.15 30.04
CA LEU A 3 9.62 7.52 28.69
C LEU A 3 8.74 8.69 28.26
N VAL A 4 9.31 9.90 28.25
CA VAL A 4 8.72 11.03 27.56
C VAL A 4 8.90 10.75 26.08
N ASN A 5 7.86 10.18 25.46
CA ASN A 5 7.82 10.00 24.03
C ASN A 5 7.60 11.39 23.43
N CYS A 6 8.60 11.96 22.75
CA CYS A 6 8.46 13.24 22.06
C CYS A 6 7.46 13.04 20.92
N THR A 7 6.18 13.33 21.16
CA THR A 7 5.24 13.50 20.05
C THR A 7 5.67 14.75 19.29
N PHE A 8 5.80 14.60 17.98
CA PHE A 8 6.28 15.58 17.03
C PHE A 8 5.69 17.01 17.18
N ASP A 9 4.51 17.14 17.78
CA ASP A 9 3.86 18.41 18.11
C ASP A 9 4.63 19.32 19.09
N ASP A 10 5.59 18.78 19.87
CA ASP A 10 6.38 19.54 20.85
C ASP A 10 7.75 20.00 20.31
N ASN A 11 8.05 19.83 19.02
CA ASN A 11 9.34 20.22 18.44
C ASN A 11 9.31 21.67 17.89
N PRO A 12 9.96 22.66 18.54
CA PRO A 12 9.94 24.06 18.14
C PRO A 12 10.76 24.37 16.87
N ASN A 13 11.48 23.40 16.31
CA ASN A 13 12.33 23.58 15.11
C ASN A 13 11.67 23.08 13.81
N TYR A 14 10.35 22.88 13.80
CA TYR A 14 9.66 22.47 12.59
C TYR A 14 9.49 23.65 11.62
N SER A 15 10.06 23.52 10.42
CA SER A 15 9.68 24.38 9.29
C SER A 15 8.45 23.78 8.62
N GLU A 16 7.41 24.58 8.46
CA GLU A 16 6.19 24.19 7.75
C GLU A 16 6.48 24.01 6.25
N LEU A 17 7.09 22.89 5.89
CA LEU A 17 6.98 22.38 4.54
C LEU A 17 5.59 21.77 4.40
N ASN A 18 4.84 22.25 3.41
CA ASN A 18 3.49 21.82 3.07
C ASN A 18 3.41 20.36 2.59
N SER A 19 4.52 19.74 2.23
CA SER A 19 4.65 18.31 1.89
C SER A 19 6.07 17.81 2.09
N SER A 20 6.26 16.49 2.13
CA SER A 20 7.57 15.81 2.25
C SER A 20 7.78 14.84 1.08
N THR A 21 9.02 14.46 0.75
CA THR A 21 9.28 13.45 -0.30
C THR A 21 9.82 12.12 0.21
N ASP A 22 10.35 12.11 1.43
CA ASP A 22 11.11 11.00 2.02
C ASP A 22 10.81 10.75 3.50
N VAL A 23 10.21 11.74 4.19
CA VAL A 23 9.86 11.63 5.61
C VAL A 23 8.35 11.70 5.81
N LEU A 24 7.76 10.64 6.35
CA LEU A 24 6.38 10.62 6.82
C LEU A 24 6.31 11.14 8.26
N LEU A 25 5.50 12.17 8.47
CA LEU A 25 5.20 12.71 9.81
C LEU A 25 3.80 12.29 10.21
N VAL A 26 3.67 11.75 11.42
CA VAL A 26 2.40 11.23 11.93
C VAL A 26 1.80 12.24 12.90
N LYS A 27 0.60 12.72 12.59
CA LYS A 27 -0.10 13.73 13.40
C LYS A 27 -0.96 13.08 14.48
N LYS A 28 -1.01 13.66 15.68
CA LYS A 28 -2.00 13.25 16.69
C LYS A 28 -3.39 13.79 16.34
N PHE A 29 -4.37 12.91 16.20
CA PHE A 29 -5.76 13.24 15.95
C PHE A 29 -6.55 13.35 17.25
N LYS A 30 -7.54 14.25 17.26
CA LYS A 30 -8.52 14.36 18.36
C LYS A 30 -9.60 13.28 18.27
N THR A 31 -9.89 12.84 17.06
CA THR A 31 -10.90 11.85 16.73
C THR A 31 -10.30 10.89 15.72
N ALA A 32 -10.47 9.59 15.94
CA ALA A 32 -10.04 8.58 15.00
C ALA A 32 -10.80 8.72 13.66
N PRO A 33 -10.15 8.45 12.52
CA PRO A 33 -10.85 8.35 11.25
C PRO A 33 -11.75 7.10 11.23
N ILE A 34 -12.84 7.18 10.46
CA ILE A 34 -13.77 6.09 10.17
C ILE A 34 -13.29 5.37 8.90
N PHE A 35 -13.44 4.05 8.88
CA PHE A 35 -13.06 3.21 7.74
C PHE A 35 -14.31 2.78 6.96
N ASP A 36 -14.94 3.74 6.29
CA ASP A 36 -16.16 3.54 5.48
C ASP A 36 -15.94 3.69 3.97
N GLY A 37 -14.72 4.08 3.56
CA GLY A 37 -14.35 4.28 2.16
C GLY A 37 -14.32 5.75 1.74
N ASP A 38 -14.81 6.66 2.58
CA ASP A 38 -14.69 8.10 2.36
C ASP A 38 -13.48 8.68 3.13
N ILE A 39 -12.90 9.76 2.62
CA ILE A 39 -11.77 10.43 3.27
C ILE A 39 -12.29 11.46 4.26
N ASP A 40 -12.09 11.20 5.54
CA ASP A 40 -12.47 12.11 6.62
C ASP A 40 -11.70 13.44 6.61
N GLU A 41 -12.37 14.51 7.07
CA GLU A 41 -11.78 15.86 7.20
C GLU A 41 -10.54 15.87 8.11
N VAL A 42 -10.44 14.95 9.08
CA VAL A 42 -9.29 14.87 10.00
C VAL A 42 -7.95 14.75 9.25
N TRP A 43 -7.96 14.10 8.07
CA TRP A 43 -6.78 13.94 7.23
C TRP A 43 -6.27 15.25 6.65
N SER A 44 -7.11 16.28 6.50
CA SER A 44 -6.70 17.61 6.04
C SER A 44 -5.65 18.26 6.95
N SER A 45 -5.63 17.88 8.22
CA SER A 45 -4.67 18.37 9.22
C SER A 45 -3.32 17.64 9.19
N ALA A 46 -3.24 16.48 8.53
CA ALA A 46 -2.02 15.71 8.38
C ALA A 46 -1.25 16.16 7.13
N ARG A 47 0.05 16.38 7.28
CA ARG A 47 0.94 16.72 6.17
C ARG A 47 1.12 15.50 5.26
N PRO A 48 0.96 15.65 3.93
CA PRO A 48 1.23 14.57 2.98
C PRO A 48 2.73 14.38 2.75
N MET A 49 3.12 13.11 2.61
CA MET A 49 4.35 12.70 1.94
C MET A 49 4.00 12.35 0.49
N LEU A 50 4.61 13.04 -0.47
CA LEU A 50 4.42 12.87 -1.91
C LEU A 50 5.67 12.19 -2.47
N SER A 51 5.52 11.00 -3.03
CA SER A 51 6.66 10.24 -3.54
C SER A 51 6.23 9.34 -4.70
N ASP A 52 7.20 8.67 -5.31
CA ASP A 52 7.00 7.80 -6.45
C ASP A 52 7.50 6.39 -6.08
N ALA A 53 6.66 5.38 -6.26
CA ALA A 53 7.03 3.98 -6.13
C ALA A 53 7.43 3.46 -7.50
N THR A 54 8.58 2.77 -7.60
CA THR A 54 9.05 2.20 -8.88
C THR A 54 9.36 0.72 -8.71
N VAL A 55 8.85 -0.11 -9.61
CA VAL A 55 9.15 -1.54 -9.62
C VAL A 55 10.49 -1.74 -10.33
N SER A 56 11.53 -2.02 -9.53
CA SER A 56 12.85 -2.31 -10.07
C SER A 56 12.88 -3.66 -10.79
N LYS A 57 13.87 -3.82 -11.68
CA LYS A 57 14.07 -5.09 -12.39
C LYS A 57 14.35 -6.20 -11.38
N ALA A 58 13.55 -7.27 -11.43
CA ALA A 58 13.65 -8.43 -10.54
C ALA A 58 14.93 -9.29 -10.70
N GLY A 59 15.96 -8.79 -11.39
CA GLY A 59 17.16 -9.55 -11.74
C GLY A 59 16.89 -10.60 -12.83
N ASN A 60 17.82 -11.55 -12.98
CA ASN A 60 17.63 -12.69 -13.87
C ASN A 60 16.70 -13.70 -13.21
N ARG A 61 15.66 -14.14 -13.90
CA ARG A 61 14.78 -15.22 -13.42
C ARG A 61 15.59 -16.50 -13.26
N VAL A 62 15.68 -17.01 -12.03
CA VAL A 62 16.20 -18.36 -11.76
C VAL A 62 15.01 -19.21 -11.33
N ILE A 63 14.40 -19.92 -12.29
CA ILE A 63 13.31 -20.85 -12.00
C ILE A 63 13.96 -22.16 -11.57
N THR A 64 13.90 -22.46 -10.27
CA THR A 64 14.31 -23.77 -9.76
C THR A 64 13.29 -24.81 -10.19
N LEU A 65 13.70 -25.71 -11.08
CA LEU A 65 12.87 -26.72 -11.71
C LEU A 65 12.27 -27.65 -10.65
N ASN A 66 10.95 -27.84 -10.64
CA ASN A 66 10.27 -28.74 -9.70
C ASN A 66 10.34 -30.23 -10.11
N GLY A 67 11.21 -30.58 -11.07
CA GLY A 67 11.41 -31.95 -11.54
C GLY A 67 10.27 -32.51 -12.40
N SER A 68 9.16 -31.77 -12.60
CA SER A 68 8.00 -32.26 -13.33
C SER A 68 8.27 -32.51 -14.81
N SER A 69 9.23 -31.82 -15.43
CA SER A 69 9.63 -32.07 -16.81
C SER A 69 10.76 -33.09 -16.98
N ASN A 70 11.12 -33.84 -15.93
CA ASN A 70 12.17 -34.86 -15.98
C ASN A 70 13.51 -34.35 -16.54
N GLY A 71 13.86 -33.09 -16.23
CA GLY A 71 15.07 -32.43 -16.72
C GLY A 71 14.98 -31.84 -18.13
N ASN A 72 13.85 -31.94 -18.82
CA ASN A 72 13.65 -31.30 -20.13
C ASN A 72 13.23 -29.84 -19.98
N THR A 73 14.19 -28.92 -20.13
CA THR A 73 13.97 -27.48 -20.01
C THR A 73 13.11 -26.86 -21.12
N ALA A 74 12.85 -27.57 -22.23
CA ALA A 74 11.99 -27.08 -23.31
C ALA A 74 10.48 -27.22 -23.02
N LEU A 75 10.11 -28.03 -22.02
CA LEU A 75 8.72 -28.22 -21.58
C LEU A 75 8.36 -27.30 -20.42
N GLU A 76 9.34 -26.57 -19.89
CA GLU A 76 9.17 -25.72 -18.72
C GLU A 76 8.64 -24.34 -19.14
N PRO A 77 7.63 -23.81 -18.45
CA PRO A 77 7.14 -22.47 -18.70
C PRO A 77 8.23 -21.44 -18.35
N THR A 78 8.69 -20.68 -19.34
CA THR A 78 9.65 -19.59 -19.17
C THR A 78 9.02 -18.32 -18.62
N ASP A 79 7.68 -18.27 -18.60
CA ASP A 79 6.90 -17.09 -18.27
C ASP A 79 5.83 -17.40 -17.21
N LEU A 80 6.29 -17.69 -16.00
CA LEU A 80 5.40 -17.98 -14.88
C LEU A 80 4.92 -16.70 -14.17
N PHE A 81 5.60 -15.57 -14.39
CA PHE A 81 5.27 -14.28 -13.76
C PHE A 81 5.95 -13.14 -14.51
N ASP A 82 5.20 -12.30 -15.21
CA ASP A 82 5.71 -11.03 -15.75
C ASP A 82 5.53 -9.92 -14.71
N PRO A 83 6.59 -9.52 -13.98
CA PRO A 83 6.49 -8.41 -13.07
C PRO A 83 6.21 -7.13 -13.85
N TYR A 84 5.49 -6.20 -13.23
CA TYR A 84 5.29 -4.82 -13.67
C TYR A 84 6.59 -3.98 -13.68
N THR A 85 7.70 -4.54 -14.16
CA THR A 85 9.04 -3.96 -14.10
C THR A 85 9.09 -2.66 -14.89
N GLY A 86 9.64 -1.62 -14.26
CA GLY A 86 9.76 -0.30 -14.87
C GLY A 86 8.50 0.54 -14.73
N GLU A 87 7.39 -0.01 -14.22
CA GLU A 87 6.24 0.80 -13.84
C GLU A 87 6.57 1.67 -12.63
N SER A 88 6.01 2.87 -12.65
CA SER A 88 6.20 3.88 -11.61
C SER A 88 4.88 4.59 -11.34
N TYR A 89 4.53 4.72 -10.07
CA TYR A 89 3.27 5.32 -9.64
C TYR A 89 3.54 6.38 -8.59
N LYS A 90 2.93 7.55 -8.79
CA LYS A 90 2.94 8.61 -7.79
C LYS A 90 1.95 8.28 -6.69
N TYR A 91 2.32 8.58 -5.45
CA TYR A 91 1.43 8.40 -4.32
C TYR A 91 1.54 9.54 -3.30
N SER A 92 0.45 9.72 -2.56
CA SER A 92 0.34 10.54 -1.36
C SER A 92 0.16 9.60 -0.16
N LEU A 93 0.93 9.81 0.90
CA LEU A 93 0.82 9.09 2.16
C LEU A 93 0.67 10.08 3.31
N ARG A 94 -0.37 9.91 4.13
CA ARG A 94 -0.57 10.65 5.38
C ARG A 94 -0.60 9.71 6.58
N GLY A 95 -0.01 10.16 7.68
CA GLY A 95 0.02 9.42 8.94
C GLY A 95 -0.75 10.15 10.04
N GLY A 96 -1.56 9.40 10.77
CA GLY A 96 -2.29 9.89 11.94
C GLY A 96 -2.24 8.90 13.10
N HIS A 97 -2.45 9.36 14.34
CA HIS A 97 -2.61 8.48 15.49
C HIS A 97 -3.50 9.12 16.56
N ASP A 98 -4.22 8.34 17.36
CA ASP A 98 -5.00 8.86 18.51
C ASP A 98 -4.33 8.61 19.87
N GLY A 99 -3.21 7.86 19.86
CA GLY A 99 -2.48 7.45 21.06
C GLY A 99 -2.64 5.97 21.39
N GLU A 100 -3.58 5.28 20.73
CA GLU A 100 -3.77 3.83 20.79
C GLU A 100 -3.42 3.19 19.44
N TYR A 101 -3.90 3.77 18.34
CA TYR A 101 -3.72 3.24 16.98
C TYR A 101 -2.95 4.18 16.08
N LEU A 102 -2.24 3.59 15.10
CA LEU A 102 -1.64 4.27 13.96
C LEU A 102 -2.57 4.10 12.76
N TYR A 103 -2.86 5.22 12.10
CA TYR A 103 -3.69 5.32 10.90
C TYR A 103 -2.81 5.76 9.72
N LEU A 104 -2.99 5.12 8.57
CA LEU A 104 -2.31 5.47 7.32
C LEU A 104 -3.36 5.68 6.23
N LEU A 105 -3.31 6.83 5.56
CA LEU A 105 -4.07 7.10 4.35
C LEU A 105 -3.10 7.10 3.17
N PHE A 106 -3.28 6.15 2.26
CA PHE A 106 -2.49 6.01 1.05
C PHE A 106 -3.37 6.26 -0.16
N GLU A 107 -2.95 7.20 -1.02
CA GLU A 107 -3.67 7.63 -2.20
C GLU A 107 -2.71 7.52 -3.39
N PHE A 108 -3.18 7.00 -4.52
CA PHE A 108 -2.42 6.94 -5.76
C PHE A 108 -3.37 7.13 -6.95
N ASP A 109 -2.84 7.65 -8.05
CA ASP A 109 -3.61 7.77 -9.29
C ASP A 109 -3.76 6.37 -9.91
N ASP A 110 -4.99 5.88 -9.98
CA ASP A 110 -5.33 4.66 -10.71
C ASP A 110 -5.94 5.01 -12.07
N ALA A 111 -5.11 4.93 -13.11
CA ALA A 111 -5.53 5.28 -14.48
C ALA A 111 -6.59 4.34 -15.06
N GLU A 112 -6.66 3.11 -14.54
CA GLU A 112 -7.60 2.09 -15.00
C GLU A 112 -8.87 2.04 -14.16
N ASP A 113 -8.99 2.90 -13.13
CA ASP A 113 -10.11 2.95 -12.18
C ASP A 113 -10.51 1.53 -11.70
N SER A 114 -9.54 0.79 -11.20
CA SER A 114 -9.65 -0.65 -10.94
C SER A 114 -10.50 -0.99 -9.70
N MET A 115 -11.47 -0.13 -9.37
CA MET A 115 -12.51 -0.34 -8.36
C MET A 115 -13.26 -1.67 -8.52
N ASP A 116 -13.26 -2.25 -9.72
CA ASP A 116 -13.89 -3.53 -10.09
C ASP A 116 -13.06 -4.78 -9.73
N ARG A 117 -11.98 -4.65 -8.95
CA ARG A 117 -11.38 -5.83 -8.29
C ARG A 117 -12.23 -6.26 -7.11
N GLU A 118 -13.36 -6.87 -7.44
CA GLU A 118 -14.27 -7.47 -6.48
C GLU A 118 -13.56 -8.58 -5.68
N SER A 119 -13.86 -8.62 -4.39
CA SER A 119 -13.31 -9.62 -3.48
C SER A 119 -13.68 -11.01 -3.97
N PHE A 120 -12.69 -11.88 -4.17
CA PHE A 120 -12.94 -13.29 -4.44
C PHE A 120 -13.05 -14.06 -3.12
N TYR A 121 -14.08 -14.89 -2.98
CA TYR A 121 -14.21 -15.83 -1.87
C TYR A 121 -14.33 -17.27 -2.40
N PHE A 122 -13.83 -18.23 -1.61
CA PHE A 122 -14.00 -19.63 -1.94
C PHE A 122 -15.39 -20.10 -1.47
N ASP A 123 -16.23 -20.55 -2.40
CA ASP A 123 -17.52 -21.16 -2.07
C ASP A 123 -17.33 -22.66 -1.77
N PRO A 124 -17.48 -23.11 -0.51
CA PRO A 124 -17.27 -24.50 -0.14
C PRO A 124 -18.37 -25.43 -0.65
N ALA A 125 -19.53 -24.93 -1.06
CA ALA A 125 -20.63 -25.73 -1.60
C ALA A 125 -20.40 -26.04 -3.09
N THR A 126 -20.00 -25.04 -3.89
CA THR A 126 -19.74 -25.23 -5.33
C THR A 126 -18.30 -25.63 -5.64
N LYS A 127 -17.39 -25.54 -4.66
CA LYS A 127 -15.95 -25.79 -4.83
C LYS A 127 -15.30 -24.88 -5.87
N THR A 128 -15.81 -23.65 -5.99
CA THR A 128 -15.33 -22.65 -6.94
C THR A 128 -15.02 -21.35 -6.24
N TRP A 129 -14.07 -20.59 -6.76
CA TRP A 129 -13.90 -19.19 -6.41
C TRP A 129 -15.05 -18.39 -7.02
N LYS A 130 -15.66 -17.52 -6.21
CA LYS A 130 -16.72 -16.60 -6.63
C LYS A 130 -16.29 -15.18 -6.39
N GLN A 131 -16.74 -14.29 -7.27
CA GLN A 131 -16.49 -12.86 -7.21
C GLN A 131 -17.69 -12.18 -6.53
N GLU A 132 -17.46 -11.24 -5.61
CA GLU A 132 -18.54 -10.46 -4.99
C GLU A 132 -18.98 -9.31 -5.89
N ASP A 133 -20.09 -9.49 -6.62
CA ASP A 133 -20.73 -8.40 -7.39
C ASP A 133 -20.99 -7.18 -6.49
N ARG A 134 -20.50 -6.00 -6.86
CA ARG A 134 -20.97 -4.74 -6.27
C ARG A 134 -22.44 -4.50 -6.66
N LYS A 135 -23.28 -4.21 -5.66
CA LYS A 135 -24.64 -3.71 -5.87
C LYS A 135 -24.64 -2.23 -6.22
#